data_AF-A0A842XUR9-F1
#
_entry.id   AF-A0A842XUR9-F1
#
_cell.length_a   1.000
_cell.length_b   1.000
_cell.length_c   1.000
_cell.angle_alpha   90.00
_cell.angle_beta   90.00
_cell.angle_gamma   90.00
#
_symmetry.space_group_name_H-M   'P 1'
#
loop_
_entity.id
_entity.type
_entity.pdbx_description
1 polymer ?
#
loop_
_entity_poly.entity_id
_entity_poly.type
_entity_poly.pdbx_seq_one_letter_code
_entity_poly.pdbx_strand_id
1 'polypeptide(L)' 'MFSMSFNEVRKDYLLDRWVVIATERGRRPTDFAKKVREKAKTSVCPLCPGNEHMTPPAVLVYLKSGKGIRK' A
#
# COMPACT_ATOMS: atom_id res chain seq x y z
N MET A 1 -0.68 -23.84 24.35
CA MET A 1 -0.12 -22.48 24.55
C MET A 1 -1.25 -21.49 24.29
N PHE A 2 -2.03 -21.18 25.33
CA PHE A 2 -3.19 -20.31 25.22
C PHE A 2 -2.71 -18.87 25.13
N SER A 3 -2.87 -18.25 23.96
CA SER A 3 -2.86 -16.79 23.87
C SER A 3 -3.98 -16.27 24.77
N MET A 4 -3.65 -15.70 25.93
CA MET A 4 -4.61 -14.93 26.72
C MET A 4 -4.94 -13.66 25.92
N SER A 5 -6.00 -13.71 25.13
CA SER A 5 -6.49 -12.59 24.30
C SER A 5 -7.36 -11.66 25.13
N PHE A 6 -6.74 -10.84 25.98
CA PHE A 6 -7.42 -9.68 26.57
C PHE A 6 -7.30 -8.48 25.65
N ASN A 7 -8.39 -7.72 25.54
CA ASN A 7 -8.35 -6.42 24.87
C ASN A 7 -7.53 -5.45 25.74
N GLU A 8 -6.67 -4.65 25.11
CA GLU A 8 -5.83 -3.67 25.79
C GLU A 8 -5.91 -2.30 25.11
N VAL A 9 -5.48 -1.25 25.83
CA VAL A 9 -5.36 0.12 25.31
C VAL A 9 -3.92 0.57 25.45
N ARG A 10 -3.31 1.04 24.36
CA ARG A 10 -1.93 1.55 24.33
C ARG A 10 -1.89 3.01 23.89
N LYS A 11 -1.00 3.80 24.50
CA LYS A 11 -0.75 5.19 24.10
C LYS A 11 0.32 5.23 23.02
N ASP A 12 0.01 5.91 21.92
CA ASP A 12 0.94 6.31 20.87
C ASP A 12 1.51 7.69 21.24
N TYR A 13 2.78 7.73 21.63
CA TYR A 13 3.45 8.96 22.08
C TYR A 13 3.90 9.87 20.94
N LEU A 14 3.97 9.37 19.70
CA LEU A 14 4.35 10.19 18.54
C LEU A 14 3.15 10.99 18.02
N LEU A 15 1.98 10.38 18.04
CA LEU A 15 0.73 10.99 17.55
C LEU A 15 -0.23 11.41 18.67
N ASP A 16 0.21 11.34 19.93
CA ASP A 16 -0.55 11.64 21.16
C ASP A 16 -1.97 11.03 21.21
N ARG A 17 -2.14 9.80 20.71
CA ARG A 17 -3.46 9.13 20.64
C ARG A 17 -3.50 7.81 21.38
N TRP A 18 -4.69 7.38 21.76
CA TRP A 18 -4.90 6.05 22.35
C TRP A 18 -5.36 5.06 21.28
N VAL A 19 -4.84 3.84 21.35
CA VAL A 19 -5.10 2.76 20.40
C VAL A 19 -5.66 1.56 21.15
N VAL A 20 -6.78 1.02 20.69
CA VAL A 20 -7.37 -0.22 21.21
C VAL A 20 -6.80 -1.41 20.44
N ILE A 21 -6.30 -2.42 21.14
CA ILE A 21 -5.83 -3.68 20.56
C ILE A 21 -6.83 -4.76 20.96
N ALA A 22 -7.46 -5.37 19.95
CA ALA A 22 -8.48 -6.40 20.12
C ALA A 22 -8.30 -7.48 19.04
N THR A 23 -7.39 -8.42 19.29
CA THR A 23 -6.93 -9.43 18.30
C THR A 23 -8.05 -10.29 17.75
N GLU A 24 -9.06 -10.62 18.55
CA GLU A 24 -10.22 -11.42 18.15
C GLU A 24 -11.12 -10.73 17.10
N ARG A 25 -11.06 -9.39 16.96
CA ARG A 25 -11.83 -8.67 15.92
C ARG A 25 -11.42 -9.07 14.51
N GLY A 26 -10.17 -9.50 14.30
CA GLY A 26 -9.69 -9.97 13.00
C GLY A 26 -10.38 -11.25 12.49
N ARG A 27 -11.15 -11.96 13.33
CA ARG A 27 -11.91 -13.14 12.92
C ARG A 27 -13.26 -12.80 12.29
N ARG A 28 -13.66 -11.54 12.25
CA ARG A 28 -14.94 -11.12 11.67
C ARG A 28 -14.95 -11.39 10.15
N PRO A 29 -15.91 -12.17 9.63
CA PRO A 29 -15.99 -12.49 8.19
C PRO A 29 -16.09 -11.25 7.29
N THR A 30 -16.60 -10.14 7.82
CA THR A 30 -16.80 -8.86 7.11
C THR A 30 -15.52 -8.07 6.90
N ASP A 31 -14.58 -8.14 7.83
CA ASP A 31 -13.44 -7.21 7.87
C ASP A 31 -12.38 -7.55 6.81
N PHE A 32 -12.38 -8.79 6.31
CA PHE A 32 -11.48 -9.29 5.27
C PHE A 32 -12.20 -9.73 3.99
N ALA A 33 -13.46 -9.34 3.82
CA ALA A 33 -14.15 -9.58 2.55
C ALA A 33 -13.30 -8.98 1.42
N LYS A 34 -12.79 -9.84 0.53
CA LYS A 34 -12.05 -9.40 -0.65
C LYS A 34 -12.98 -8.51 -1.45
N LYS A 35 -12.74 -7.20 -1.43
CA LYS A 35 -13.40 -6.29 -2.37
C LYS A 35 -13.15 -6.86 -3.75
N VAL A 36 -14.23 -7.11 -4.49
CA VAL A 36 -14.14 -7.48 -5.90
C VAL A 36 -13.28 -6.40 -6.53
N ARG A 37 -12.10 -6.77 -7.02
CA ARG A 37 -11.27 -5.83 -7.77
C ARG A 37 -12.08 -5.46 -8.99
N GLU A 38 -12.55 -4.22 -9.04
CA GLU A 38 -13.09 -3.68 -10.28
C GLU A 38 -12.03 -3.92 -11.35
N LYS A 39 -12.44 -4.53 -12.46
CA LYS A 39 -11.53 -4.66 -13.61
C LYS A 39 -11.04 -3.26 -13.92
N ALA A 40 -9.72 -3.06 -13.90
CA ALA A 40 -9.14 -1.77 -14.24
C ALA A 40 -9.76 -1.34 -15.57
N LYS A 41 -10.44 -0.19 -15.58
CA LYS A 41 -10.96 0.38 -16.82
C LYS A 41 -9.76 0.48 -17.76
N THR A 42 -9.89 -0.06 -18.97
CA THR A 42 -8.87 -0.03 -20.00
C THR A 42 -8.59 1.43 -20.35
N SER A 43 -7.70 2.05 -19.59
CA SER A 43 -7.31 3.44 -19.69
C SER A 43 -5.84 3.45 -20.06
N VAL A 44 -5.45 4.46 -20.84
CA VAL A 44 -4.04 4.68 -21.18
C VAL A 44 -3.27 4.89 -19.88
N CYS A 45 -2.27 4.04 -19.61
CA CYS A 45 -1.47 4.11 -18.39
C CYS A 45 -0.34 5.14 -18.58
N PRO A 46 -0.35 6.29 -17.86
CA PRO A 46 0.70 7.30 -17.99
C PRO A 46 2.09 6.81 -17.56
N LEU A 47 2.14 5.76 -16.72
CA LEU A 47 3.38 5.21 -16.18
C LEU A 47 3.96 4.05 -17.01
N CYS A 48 3.28 3.64 -18.09
CA CYS A 48 3.83 2.65 -19.01
C CYS A 48 4.90 3.28 -19.93
N PRO A 49 5.92 2.51 -20.35
CA PRO A 49 6.93 2.99 -21.29
C PRO A 49 6.30 3.58 -22.55
N GLY A 50 6.75 4.76 -22.98
CA GLY A 50 6.24 5.50 -24.14
C GLY A 50 5.19 6.57 -23.81
N ASN A 51 4.63 6.56 -22.59
CA ASN A 51 3.66 7.56 -22.13
C ASN A 51 4.25 8.60 -21.18
N GLU A 52 5.57 8.76 -21.16
CA GLU A 52 6.27 9.68 -20.24
C GLU A 52 5.83 11.14 -20.43
N HIS A 53 5.38 11.50 -21.64
CA HIS A 53 4.77 12.80 -21.94
C HIS A 53 3.48 13.10 -21.16
N MET A 54 2.81 12.05 -20.65
CA MET A 54 1.64 12.16 -19.79
C MET A 54 2.00 12.31 -18.30
N THR A 55 3.29 12.25 -17.96
CA THR A 55 3.80 12.45 -16.60
C THR A 55 4.42 13.85 -16.46
N PRO A 56 4.43 14.42 -15.25
CA PRO A 56 5.20 15.63 -14.98
C PRO A 56 6.69 15.45 -15.36
N PRO A 57 7.43 16.55 -15.64
CA PRO A 57 8.84 16.47 -15.97
C PRO A 57 9.63 15.64 -14.95
N ALA A 58 10.35 14.64 -15.45
CA ALA A 58 11.09 13.74 -14.59
C ALA A 58 12.26 14.47 -13.92
N VAL A 59 12.40 14.28 -12.60
CA VAL A 59 13.54 14.80 -11.82
C VAL A 59 14.79 13.93 -12.04
N LEU A 60 14.61 12.64 -12.31
CA LEU A 60 15.69 11.68 -12.54
C LEU A 60 15.16 10.49 -13.35
N VAL A 61 15.92 10.04 -14.36
CA VAL A 61 15.52 8.92 -15.22
C VAL A 61 16.68 7.94 -15.37
N TYR A 62 16.42 6.65 -15.09
CA TYR A 62 17.41 5.60 -15.27
C TYR A 62 17.10 4.80 -16.53
N LEU A 63 17.91 4.96 -17.58
CA LEU A 63 17.76 4.27 -18.86
C LEU A 63 18.75 3.11 -18.99
N LYS A 64 18.28 1.94 -19.41
CA LYS A 64 19.16 0.81 -19.71
C LYS A 64 19.93 1.09 -21.01
N SER A 65 21.26 1.13 -20.93
CA SER A 65 22.15 1.33 -22.07
C SER A 65 23.13 0.16 -22.16
N GLY A 66 22.81 -0.84 -22.99
CA GLY A 66 23.67 -2.02 -23.17
C GLY A 66 23.88 -2.79 -21.85
N LYS A 67 25.14 -2.87 -21.39
CA LYS A 67 25.53 -3.52 -20.12
C LYS A 67 25.44 -2.62 -18.87
N GLY A 68 24.97 -1.36 -19.00
CA GLY A 68 24.91 -0.41 -17.89
C GLY A 68 23.59 0.36 -17.79
N ILE A 69 23.50 1.21 -16.76
CA ILE A 69 22.38 2.13 -16.55
C ILE A 69 22.92 3.55 -16.75
N ARG A 70 22.26 4.34 -17.60
CA ARG A 70 22.48 5.79 -17.74
C ARG A 70 21.50 6.53 -16.85
N LYS A 71 22.00 7.56 -16.15
CA LYS A 71 21.20 8.48 -15.34
C LYS A 71 20.81 9.70 -16.16
#